data_AF-A0A239NFF8-F1
#
_entry.id   AF-A0A239NFF8-F1
#
_cell.length_a   1.000
_cell.length_b   1.000
_cell.length_c   1.000
_cell.angle_alpha   90.00
_cell.angle_beta   90.00
_cell.angle_gamma   90.00
#
_symmetry.space_group_name_H-M   'P 1'
#
loop_
_entity.id
_entity.type
_entity.pdbx_description
1 polymer ?
#
loop_
_entity_poly.entity_id
_entity_poly.type
_entity_poly.pdbx_seq_one_letter_code
_entity_poly.pdbx_strand_id
1 'polypeptide(L)'
;MSSIWPPRVWPRLAYRTAPLRVLIAAVVAGVVAACLLGRTGIGFPLTAAAVLAVAAVAAVRRPTLWGYAGATAVFALATVPAFRAAEWLTSLSIWCAIVVAGAVACRGRTWTGLALGAVVPVLLPARVCRWASRGARDMRTGGVRSGRVAAVVGATGVLVVVFGALFAAADPVFAGVVDVVTPEWDPDAVVGRAFLFVVVGGGALGAAYVVSTPPRFDMLARASRSRFRLWEWTIPLSALVVVFGVFVTVQATTLFGGQQHVLVTDGLTNAEYARQGFWQLLAVTGLTLAVLAVIVRKAARETTADSVVLRVLLGALCALSLVVVASALHRMSLYEKQYGYTTLRLFVTAVELLLGVVFVLVMIAGITMSGSWLPRAVGVSAVAAVLGLAVLNPDAYIARHNVERFEQTGRIDVAYLRSLSADAARELDGLPEPYRHCALGGSSTEWSWYEWNLGNATKERVLAQSPVGACGQMPTGLR
;
A
#
# COMPACT_ATOMS: atom_id res chain seq x y z
N MET A 1 3.87 22.53 26.67
CA MET A 1 3.32 22.55 25.29
C MET A 1 1.90 21.99 25.29
N SER A 2 0.93 22.89 25.15
CA SER A 2 -0.49 22.59 24.92
C SER A 2 -0.62 21.65 23.72
N SER A 3 -1.33 20.53 23.88
CA SER A 3 -1.59 19.64 22.76
C SER A 3 -2.46 20.34 21.72
N ILE A 4 -2.07 20.24 20.44
CA ILE A 4 -2.75 20.80 19.27
C ILE A 4 -4.25 20.43 19.22
N TRP A 5 -4.63 19.29 19.81
CA TRP A 5 -6.01 18.78 19.79
C TRP A 5 -6.80 19.12 21.07
N PRO A 6 -8.08 19.51 20.95
CA PRO A 6 -8.98 19.67 22.08
C PRO A 6 -9.17 18.34 22.85
N PRO A 7 -9.33 18.36 24.19
CA PRO A 7 -9.53 17.15 25.00
C PRO A 7 -10.76 16.31 24.58
N ARG A 8 -11.78 16.96 24.00
CA ARG A 8 -12.99 16.29 23.49
C ARG A 8 -12.73 15.47 22.22
N VAL A 9 -11.76 15.88 21.40
CA VAL A 9 -11.37 15.22 20.15
C VAL A 9 -10.37 14.10 20.43
N TRP A 10 -9.40 14.36 21.31
CA TRP A 10 -8.44 13.35 21.74
C TRP A 10 -8.25 13.43 23.26
N PRO A 11 -8.88 12.51 24.01
CA PRO A 11 -8.77 12.49 25.47
C PRO A 11 -7.31 12.36 25.89
N ARG A 12 -6.87 13.21 26.82
CA ARG A 12 -5.56 13.04 27.45
C ARG A 12 -5.69 12.04 28.58
N LEU A 13 -4.88 10.99 28.56
CA LEU A 13 -4.70 10.09 29.69
C LEU A 13 -3.89 10.84 30.76
N ALA A 14 -4.57 11.66 31.56
CA ALA A 14 -3.94 12.34 32.69
C ALA A 14 -3.54 11.35 33.81
N TYR A 15 -4.26 10.22 33.92
CA TYR A 15 -4.14 9.28 35.06
C TYR A 15 -3.94 7.80 34.70
N ARG A 16 -3.84 7.42 33.41
CA ARG A 16 -3.58 6.01 33.03
C ARG A 16 -2.15 5.83 32.52
N THR A 17 -1.34 5.10 33.28
CA THR A 17 -0.03 4.61 32.87
C THR A 17 -0.16 3.46 31.86
N ALA A 18 0.87 3.22 31.07
CA ALA A 18 0.90 2.07 30.17
C ALA A 18 0.99 0.78 31.00
N PRO A 19 0.07 -0.19 30.84
CA PRO A 19 0.14 -1.43 31.58
C PRO A 19 1.41 -2.21 31.20
N LEU A 20 2.05 -2.85 32.18
CA LEU A 20 3.29 -3.62 32.01
C LEU A 20 3.23 -4.59 30.83
N ARG A 21 2.11 -5.28 30.67
CA ARG A 21 1.87 -6.25 29.59
C ARG A 21 2.02 -5.62 28.19
N VAL A 22 1.57 -4.38 28.01
CA VAL A 22 1.66 -3.68 26.71
C VAL A 22 3.07 -3.20 26.43
N LEU A 23 3.80 -2.75 27.45
CA LEU A 23 5.20 -2.35 27.30
C LEU A 23 6.09 -3.54 26.93
N ILE A 24 5.93 -4.67 27.63
CA ILE A 24 6.63 -5.92 27.30
C ILE A 24 6.26 -6.37 25.88
N ALA A 25 4.96 -6.44 25.55
CA ALA A 25 4.51 -6.89 24.25
C ALA A 25 5.04 -6.01 23.09
N ALA A 26 5.17 -4.70 23.29
CA ALA A 26 5.74 -3.81 22.29
C ALA A 26 7.26 -3.95 22.14
N VAL A 27 7.99 -4.21 23.23
CA VAL A 27 9.42 -4.56 23.14
C VAL A 27 9.58 -5.86 22.37
N VAL A 28 8.77 -6.88 22.68
CA VAL A 28 8.78 -8.15 21.94
C VAL A 28 8.48 -7.92 20.45
N ALA A 29 7.46 -7.13 20.11
CA ALA A 29 7.16 -6.80 18.70
C ALA A 29 8.32 -6.06 18.01
N GLY A 30 9.02 -5.17 18.72
CA GLY A 30 10.22 -4.50 18.22
C GLY A 30 11.38 -5.48 17.99
N VAL A 31 11.62 -6.43 18.90
CA VAL A 31 12.67 -7.46 18.73
C VAL A 31 12.33 -8.37 17.55
N VAL A 32 11.08 -8.83 17.46
CA VAL A 32 10.57 -9.62 16.33
C VAL A 32 10.82 -8.88 15.01
N ALA A 33 10.50 -7.60 14.94
CA ALA A 33 10.77 -6.79 13.76
C ALA A 33 12.26 -6.67 13.44
N ALA A 34 13.10 -6.41 14.44
CA ALA A 34 14.54 -6.25 14.24
C ALA A 34 15.24 -7.55 13.80
N CYS A 35 14.74 -8.71 14.24
CA CYS A 35 15.29 -10.00 13.85
C CYS A 35 14.74 -10.50 12.52
N LEU A 36 13.47 -10.24 12.21
CA LEU A 36 12.78 -10.86 11.07
C LEU A 36 12.59 -9.95 9.87
N LEU A 37 12.63 -8.62 10.02
CA LEU A 37 12.55 -7.71 8.88
C LEU A 37 13.94 -7.57 8.25
N GLY A 38 14.10 -8.14 7.06
CA GLY A 38 15.22 -7.93 6.16
C GLY A 38 14.69 -7.64 4.77
N ARG A 39 15.04 -8.50 3.81
CA ARG A 39 14.44 -8.49 2.47
C ARG A 39 12.98 -8.95 2.49
N THR A 40 12.31 -8.91 1.34
CA THR A 40 10.92 -9.36 1.18
C THR A 40 10.76 -10.83 1.58
N GLY A 41 9.86 -11.11 2.53
CA GLY A 41 9.62 -12.49 3.00
C GLY A 41 8.60 -12.62 4.14
N ILE A 42 8.59 -13.80 4.79
CA ILE A 42 7.68 -14.16 5.90
C ILE A 42 7.86 -13.27 7.15
N GLY A 43 8.99 -12.57 7.29
CA GLY A 43 9.19 -11.63 8.41
C GLY A 43 8.12 -10.52 8.52
N PHE A 44 7.56 -10.07 7.39
CA PHE A 44 6.51 -9.04 7.36
C PHE A 44 5.19 -9.48 8.01
N PRO A 45 4.56 -10.61 7.62
CA PRO A 45 3.32 -11.05 8.26
C PRO A 45 3.53 -11.42 9.73
N LEU A 46 4.69 -11.98 10.11
CA LEU A 46 5.01 -12.28 11.52
C LEU A 46 5.09 -10.99 12.36
N THR A 47 5.75 -9.97 11.83
CA THR A 47 5.83 -8.66 12.48
C THR A 47 4.44 -8.00 12.60
N ALA A 48 3.62 -8.07 11.54
CA ALA A 48 2.26 -7.54 11.57
C ALA A 48 1.38 -8.27 12.59
N ALA A 49 1.49 -9.60 12.69
CA ALA A 49 0.79 -10.40 13.70
C ALA A 49 1.20 -9.98 15.13
N ALA A 50 2.50 -9.77 15.36
CA ALA A 50 3.00 -9.28 16.65
C ALA A 50 2.40 -7.91 17.00
N VAL A 51 2.41 -6.95 16.07
CA VAL A 51 1.82 -5.61 16.26
C VAL A 51 0.31 -5.67 16.53
N LEU A 52 -0.43 -6.50 15.78
CA LEU A 52 -1.86 -6.72 15.98
C LEU A 52 -2.15 -7.37 17.35
N ALA A 53 -1.30 -8.29 17.81
CA ALA A 53 -1.39 -8.88 19.14
C ALA A 53 -1.17 -7.82 20.24
N VAL A 54 -0.20 -6.92 20.10
CA VAL A 54 -0.02 -5.78 21.03
C VAL A 54 -1.29 -4.92 21.09
N ALA A 55 -1.86 -4.60 19.93
CA ALA A 55 -3.10 -3.83 19.85
C ALA A 55 -4.29 -4.55 20.51
N ALA A 56 -4.39 -5.87 20.35
CA ALA A 56 -5.42 -6.70 20.98
C ALA A 56 -5.27 -6.76 22.51
N VAL A 57 -4.04 -6.91 23.01
CA VAL A 57 -3.75 -6.89 24.47
C VAL A 57 -4.07 -5.53 25.09
N ALA A 58 -3.87 -4.44 24.34
CA ALA A 58 -4.19 -3.09 24.79
C ALA A 58 -5.68 -2.73 24.68
N ALA A 59 -6.48 -3.54 23.99
CA ALA A 59 -7.88 -3.26 23.73
C ALA A 59 -8.73 -3.38 25.00
N VAL A 60 -9.29 -2.25 25.45
CA VAL A 60 -10.17 -2.19 26.63
C VAL A 60 -11.62 -2.59 26.28
N ARG A 61 -11.96 -2.61 24.99
CA ARG A 61 -13.31 -2.93 24.48
C ARG A 61 -13.22 -4.02 23.45
N ARG A 62 -14.26 -4.87 23.35
CA ARG A 62 -14.36 -5.86 22.28
C ARG A 62 -14.30 -5.15 20.91
N PRO A 63 -13.50 -5.66 19.96
CA PRO A 63 -13.44 -5.08 18.63
C PRO A 63 -14.81 -5.22 17.95
N THR A 64 -15.20 -4.19 17.20
CA THR A 64 -16.37 -4.27 16.33
C THR A 64 -16.07 -5.14 15.11
N LEU A 65 -17.09 -5.60 14.37
CA LEU A 65 -16.90 -6.31 13.09
C LEU A 65 -15.97 -5.54 12.13
N TRP A 66 -16.11 -4.22 12.05
CA TRP A 66 -15.20 -3.35 11.28
C TRP A 66 -13.74 -3.37 11.77
N GLY A 67 -13.53 -3.57 13.07
CA GLY A 67 -12.20 -3.70 13.66
C GLY A 67 -11.54 -5.01 13.28
N TYR A 68 -12.31 -6.11 13.28
CA TYR A 68 -11.84 -7.40 12.76
C TYR A 68 -11.55 -7.35 11.27
N ALA A 69 -12.48 -6.81 10.46
CA ALA A 69 -12.26 -6.65 9.03
C ALA A 69 -11.00 -5.82 8.72
N GLY A 70 -10.78 -4.74 9.48
CA GLY A 70 -9.57 -3.93 9.37
C GLY A 70 -8.29 -4.68 9.77
N ALA A 71 -8.30 -5.43 10.89
CA ALA A 71 -7.16 -6.23 11.31
C ALA A 71 -6.82 -7.32 10.28
N THR A 72 -7.84 -8.00 9.73
CA THR A 72 -7.67 -8.98 8.66
C THR A 72 -7.10 -8.33 7.40
N ALA A 73 -7.57 -7.13 7.02
CA ALA A 73 -7.02 -6.39 5.88
C ALA A 73 -5.56 -6.00 6.08
N VAL A 74 -5.19 -5.50 7.26
CA VAL A 74 -3.79 -5.17 7.62
C VAL A 74 -2.91 -6.41 7.54
N PHE A 75 -3.38 -7.54 8.08
CA PHE A 75 -2.64 -8.79 8.02
C PHE A 75 -2.50 -9.32 6.59
N ALA A 76 -3.58 -9.28 5.79
CA ALA A 76 -3.55 -9.69 4.39
C ALA A 76 -2.56 -8.86 3.56
N LEU A 77 -2.54 -7.54 3.73
CA LEU A 77 -1.58 -6.65 3.07
C LEU A 77 -0.13 -6.92 3.51
N ALA A 78 0.09 -7.18 4.80
CA ALA A 78 1.40 -7.53 5.34
C ALA A 78 1.87 -8.94 4.94
N THR A 79 0.96 -9.78 4.44
CA THR A 79 1.27 -11.13 3.94
C THR A 79 1.79 -11.10 2.49
N VAL A 80 1.48 -10.05 1.72
CA VAL A 80 1.91 -9.88 0.33
C VAL A 80 3.43 -10.12 0.12
N PRO A 81 4.35 -9.60 0.97
CA PRO A 81 5.80 -9.81 0.80
C PRO A 81 6.27 -11.24 1.05
N ALA A 82 5.43 -12.13 1.59
CA ALA A 82 5.76 -13.55 1.69
C ALA A 82 5.45 -14.30 0.37
N PHE A 83 4.53 -13.76 -0.43
CA PHE A 83 4.08 -14.38 -1.69
C PHE A 83 4.68 -13.73 -2.94
N ARG A 84 5.00 -12.43 -2.88
CA ARG A 84 5.45 -11.65 -4.03
C ARG A 84 6.82 -11.06 -3.78
N ALA A 85 7.73 -11.24 -4.72
CA ALA A 85 9.09 -10.70 -4.68
C ALA A 85 9.15 -9.24 -5.15
N ALA A 86 8.10 -8.74 -5.83
CA ALA A 86 8.02 -7.36 -6.30
C ALA A 86 8.12 -6.32 -5.16
N GLU A 87 9.24 -5.59 -5.13
CA GLU A 87 9.55 -4.61 -4.07
C GLU A 87 8.60 -3.40 -4.07
N TRP A 88 8.23 -2.92 -5.27
CA TRP A 88 7.31 -1.79 -5.41
C TRP A 88 5.92 -2.13 -4.85
N LEU A 89 5.46 -3.37 -5.07
CA LEU A 89 4.17 -3.87 -4.59
C LEU A 89 4.22 -4.10 -3.08
N THR A 90 5.33 -4.64 -2.57
CA THR A 90 5.58 -4.77 -1.12
C THR A 90 5.53 -3.40 -0.44
N SER A 91 6.23 -2.41 -0.99
CA SER A 91 6.23 -1.04 -0.44
C SER A 91 4.81 -0.47 -0.41
N LEU A 92 4.07 -0.62 -1.51
CA LEU A 92 2.68 -0.18 -1.61
C LEU A 92 1.77 -0.88 -0.58
N SER A 93 1.91 -2.20 -0.41
CA SER A 93 1.08 -2.98 0.52
C SER A 93 1.34 -2.63 1.98
N ILE A 94 2.61 -2.42 2.36
CA ILE A 94 2.97 -2.04 3.74
C ILE A 94 2.50 -0.61 4.06
N TRP A 95 2.69 0.35 3.15
CA TRP A 95 2.16 1.69 3.34
C TRP A 95 0.62 1.69 3.43
N CYS A 96 -0.04 0.90 2.58
CA CYS A 96 -1.49 0.71 2.65
C CYS A 96 -1.90 0.11 4.01
N ALA A 97 -1.17 -0.90 4.51
CA ALA A 97 -1.45 -1.54 5.80
C ALA A 97 -1.32 -0.54 6.96
N ILE A 98 -0.30 0.32 6.97
CA ILE A 98 -0.10 1.36 7.99
C ILE A 98 -1.25 2.37 7.97
N VAL A 99 -1.65 2.84 6.78
CA VAL A 99 -2.77 3.79 6.61
C VAL A 99 -4.08 3.17 7.08
N VAL A 100 -4.37 1.92 6.70
CA VAL A 100 -5.57 1.18 7.13
C VAL A 100 -5.57 0.95 8.63
N ALA A 101 -4.43 0.58 9.22
CA ALA A 101 -4.30 0.39 10.66
C ALA A 101 -4.63 1.68 11.43
N GLY A 102 -4.11 2.83 10.99
CA GLY A 102 -4.42 4.14 11.56
C GLY A 102 -5.90 4.51 11.42
N ALA A 103 -6.46 4.33 10.23
CA ALA A 103 -7.88 4.59 9.93
C ALA A 103 -8.83 3.75 10.79
N VAL A 104 -8.58 2.45 10.90
CA VAL A 104 -9.42 1.50 11.66
C VAL A 104 -9.30 1.76 13.17
N ALA A 105 -8.09 2.03 13.66
CA ALA A 105 -7.85 2.32 15.07
C ALA A 105 -8.57 3.62 15.51
N CYS A 106 -8.65 4.62 14.64
CA CYS A 106 -9.39 5.86 14.89
C CYS A 106 -10.91 5.73 14.73
N ARG A 107 -11.39 4.58 14.24
CA ARG A 107 -12.82 4.29 13.99
C ARG A 107 -13.53 5.35 13.13
N GLY A 108 -12.77 6.05 12.29
CA GLY A 108 -13.28 7.14 11.47
C GLY A 108 -14.42 6.68 10.55
N ARG A 109 -15.53 7.41 10.56
CA ARG A 109 -16.65 7.25 9.63
C ARG A 109 -16.66 8.31 8.54
N THR A 110 -16.05 9.45 8.81
CA THR A 110 -16.04 10.60 7.91
C THR A 110 -14.75 10.68 7.10
N TRP A 111 -14.78 11.44 6.00
CA TRP A 111 -13.58 11.75 5.21
C TRP A 111 -12.45 12.37 6.06
N THR A 112 -12.79 13.27 6.98
CA THR A 112 -11.83 13.88 7.90
C THR A 112 -11.31 12.87 8.92
N GLY A 113 -12.17 11.98 9.40
CA GLY A 113 -11.77 10.89 10.30
C GLY A 113 -10.80 9.92 9.64
N LEU A 114 -11.03 9.57 8.36
CA LEU A 114 -10.16 8.70 7.60
C LEU A 114 -8.81 9.38 7.28
N ALA A 115 -8.84 10.62 6.80
CA ALA A 115 -7.63 11.38 6.45
C ALA A 115 -6.76 11.66 7.67
N LEU A 116 -7.35 12.11 8.79
CA LEU A 116 -6.61 12.30 10.03
C LEU A 116 -6.14 10.95 10.61
N GLY A 117 -6.95 9.90 10.48
CA GLY A 117 -6.60 8.52 10.82
C GLY A 117 -5.33 8.03 10.10
N ALA A 118 -5.20 8.35 8.81
CA ALA A 118 -4.02 7.99 8.01
C ALA A 118 -2.74 8.70 8.47
N VAL A 119 -2.85 9.93 8.99
CA VAL A 119 -1.70 10.75 9.42
C VAL A 119 -1.36 10.54 10.90
N VAL A 120 -2.19 9.83 11.66
CA VAL A 120 -1.98 9.55 13.09
C VAL A 120 -0.62 8.97 13.44
N PRO A 121 -0.07 7.97 12.71
CA PRO A 121 1.26 7.45 12.99
C PRO A 121 2.35 8.54 13.09
N VAL A 122 2.23 9.58 12.27
CA VAL A 122 3.18 10.72 12.24
C VAL A 122 2.97 11.67 13.43
N LEU A 123 1.74 11.81 13.93
CA LEU A 123 1.38 12.78 15.00
C LEU A 123 1.53 12.22 16.43
N LEU A 124 1.71 10.91 16.56
CA LEU A 124 1.75 10.17 17.82
C LEU A 124 3.08 10.18 18.61
N PRO A 125 4.29 10.27 18.02
CA PRO A 125 5.53 9.90 18.71
C PRO A 125 5.71 10.59 20.07
N ALA A 126 5.51 11.90 20.13
CA ALA A 126 5.67 12.68 21.36
C ALA A 126 4.67 12.29 22.47
N ARG A 127 3.44 11.88 22.11
CA ARG A 127 2.43 11.44 23.08
C ARG A 127 2.72 10.03 23.59
N VAL A 128 3.09 9.15 22.68
CA VAL A 128 3.43 7.75 22.98
C VAL A 128 4.66 7.69 23.87
N CYS A 129 5.73 8.43 23.57
CA CYS A 129 6.92 8.50 24.42
C CYS A 129 6.62 9.01 25.83
N ARG A 130 5.74 10.01 25.97
CA ARG A 130 5.33 10.51 27.30
C ARG A 130 4.49 9.50 28.08
N TRP A 131 3.61 8.77 27.39
CA TRP A 131 2.78 7.74 28.03
C TRP A 131 3.60 6.52 28.43
N ALA A 132 4.50 6.06 27.56
CA ALA A 132 5.43 4.97 27.80
C ALA A 132 6.42 5.29 28.93
N SER A 133 7.02 6.49 28.93
CA SER A 133 7.96 6.92 29.98
C SER A 133 7.31 7.03 31.36
N ARG A 134 6.03 7.44 31.44
CA ARG A 134 5.28 7.42 32.71
C ARG A 134 5.02 5.99 33.19
N GLY A 135 4.60 5.09 32.30
CA GLY A 135 4.44 3.67 32.65
C GLY A 135 5.76 3.02 33.12
N ALA A 136 6.87 3.32 32.44
CA ALA A 136 8.19 2.85 32.85
C ALA A 136 8.66 3.44 34.19
N ARG A 137 8.28 4.68 34.53
CA ARG A 137 8.58 5.29 35.84
C ARG A 137 7.75 4.69 36.97
N ASP A 138 6.49 4.35 36.69
CA ASP A 138 5.59 3.66 37.64
C ASP A 138 6.07 2.22 37.95
N MET A 139 6.78 1.58 37.00
CA MET A 139 7.49 0.32 37.28
C MET A 139 8.66 0.51 38.25
N ARG A 140 9.33 1.67 38.23
CA ARG A 140 10.48 1.95 39.10
C ARG A 140 10.08 2.23 40.54
N THR A 141 8.81 2.58 40.80
CA THR A 141 8.27 2.81 42.15
C THR A 141 7.76 1.53 42.82
N GLY A 142 7.55 0.45 42.06
CA GLY A 142 7.26 -0.89 42.56
C GLY A 142 8.51 -1.64 43.06
N GLY A 143 9.11 -1.19 44.16
CA GLY A 143 9.98 -1.98 45.06
C GLY A 143 11.31 -2.57 44.57
N VAL A 144 11.57 -2.68 43.25
CA VAL A 144 12.81 -3.30 42.74
C VAL A 144 13.77 -2.25 42.20
N ARG A 145 14.93 -2.10 42.85
CA ARG A 145 16.01 -1.19 42.41
C ARG A 145 16.39 -1.49 40.95
N SER A 146 16.35 -0.48 40.07
CA SER A 146 16.67 -0.66 38.64
C SER A 146 18.04 -1.27 38.39
N GLY A 147 19.01 -1.08 39.31
CA GLY A 147 20.32 -1.73 39.25
C GLY A 147 20.26 -3.25 39.40
N ARG A 148 19.30 -3.80 40.17
CA ARG A 148 19.11 -5.26 40.31
C ARG A 148 18.48 -5.87 39.06
N VAL A 149 17.55 -5.16 38.40
CA VAL A 149 16.99 -5.60 37.11
C VAL A 149 18.06 -5.58 36.03
N ALA A 150 18.85 -4.51 35.94
CA ALA A 150 19.98 -4.43 35.00
C ALA A 150 21.03 -5.52 35.27
N ALA A 151 21.35 -5.80 36.53
CA ALA A 151 22.26 -6.87 36.92
C ALA A 151 21.72 -8.26 36.54
N VAL A 152 20.43 -8.54 36.75
CA VAL A 152 19.81 -9.81 36.37
C VAL A 152 19.78 -9.96 34.84
N VAL A 153 19.37 -8.93 34.11
CA VAL A 153 19.37 -8.96 32.63
C VAL A 153 20.79 -9.14 32.09
N GLY A 154 21.77 -8.44 32.65
CA GLY A 154 23.19 -8.59 32.30
C GLY A 154 23.71 -9.99 32.60
N ALA A 155 23.43 -10.53 33.79
CA ALA A 155 23.84 -11.88 34.18
C ALA A 155 23.18 -12.94 33.30
N THR A 156 21.89 -12.82 32.99
CA THR A 156 21.19 -13.71 32.05
C THR A 156 21.77 -13.60 30.64
N GLY A 157 22.09 -12.39 30.17
CA GLY A 157 22.74 -12.19 28.88
C GLY A 157 24.11 -12.87 28.79
N VAL A 158 24.96 -12.67 29.80
CA VAL A 158 26.26 -13.36 29.90
C VAL A 158 26.07 -14.88 29.92
N LEU A 159 25.11 -15.38 30.70
CA LEU A 159 24.85 -16.82 30.80
C LEU A 159 24.38 -17.40 29.46
N VAL A 160 23.47 -16.72 28.74
CA VAL A 160 23.01 -17.16 27.41
C VAL A 160 24.15 -17.14 26.39
N VAL A 161 25.01 -16.12 26.40
CA VAL A 161 26.16 -16.05 25.48
C VAL A 161 27.16 -17.16 25.77
N VAL A 162 27.52 -17.36 27.05
CA VAL A 162 28.47 -18.40 27.46
C VAL A 162 27.93 -19.78 27.12
N PHE A 163 26.70 -20.11 27.53
CA PHE A 163 26.11 -21.42 27.24
C PHE A 163 25.82 -21.61 25.75
N GLY A 164 25.36 -20.58 25.04
CA GLY A 164 25.15 -20.63 23.59
C GLY A 164 26.43 -20.91 22.83
N ALA A 165 27.53 -20.24 23.18
CA ALA A 165 28.85 -20.49 22.59
C ALA A 165 29.40 -21.89 22.95
N LEU A 166 29.23 -22.34 24.20
CA LEU A 166 29.61 -23.69 24.63
C LEU A 166 28.83 -24.78 23.89
N PHE A 167 27.53 -24.61 23.70
CA PHE A 167 26.70 -25.57 22.96
C PHE A 167 27.01 -25.54 21.45
N ALA A 168 27.28 -24.37 20.87
CA ALA A 168 27.74 -24.28 19.48
C ALA A 168 29.10 -24.95 19.27
N ALA A 169 30.01 -24.82 20.24
CA ALA A 169 31.30 -25.51 20.19
C ALA A 169 31.19 -27.03 20.39
N ALA A 170 30.16 -27.49 21.11
CA ALA A 170 29.98 -28.90 21.45
C ALA A 170 29.21 -29.70 20.38
N ASP A 171 28.34 -29.07 19.58
CA ASP A 171 27.48 -29.74 18.61
C ASP A 171 27.41 -28.95 17.28
N PRO A 172 27.84 -29.53 16.14
CA PRO A 172 27.83 -28.86 14.84
C PRO A 172 26.42 -28.59 14.28
N VAL A 173 25.40 -29.36 14.68
CA VAL A 173 24.00 -29.09 14.32
C VAL A 173 23.50 -27.88 15.11
N PHE A 174 23.83 -27.79 16.40
CA PHE A 174 23.50 -26.61 17.21
C PHE A 174 24.28 -25.38 16.75
N ALA A 175 25.54 -25.53 16.34
CA ALA A 175 26.34 -24.47 15.72
C ALA A 175 25.63 -23.89 14.49
N GLY A 176 25.12 -24.76 13.60
CA GLY A 176 24.33 -24.31 12.44
C GLY A 176 23.05 -23.55 12.82
N VAL A 177 22.39 -23.93 13.93
CA VAL A 177 21.25 -23.15 14.45
C VAL A 177 21.69 -21.82 15.03
N VAL A 178 22.82 -21.77 15.76
CA VAL A 178 23.38 -20.53 16.30
C VAL A 178 23.81 -19.60 15.17
N ASP A 179 24.52 -20.07 14.15
CA ASP A 179 24.92 -19.27 12.99
C ASP A 179 23.71 -18.70 12.23
N VAL A 180 22.61 -19.44 12.15
CA VAL A 180 21.33 -18.96 11.58
C VAL A 180 20.67 -17.89 12.47
N VAL A 181 20.94 -17.89 13.77
CA VAL A 181 20.33 -16.99 14.77
C VAL A 181 21.22 -15.80 15.14
N THR A 182 22.55 -15.92 15.05
CA THR A 182 23.55 -14.88 15.32
C THR A 182 24.03 -14.28 13.99
N PRO A 183 23.55 -13.08 13.62
CA PRO A 183 23.96 -12.45 12.38
C PRO A 183 25.43 -12.02 12.45
N GLU A 184 26.10 -11.98 11.29
CA GLU A 184 27.41 -11.36 11.16
C GLU A 184 27.40 -9.93 11.74
N TRP A 185 28.45 -9.59 12.49
CA TRP A 185 28.60 -8.28 13.15
C TRP A 185 28.96 -7.21 12.13
N ASP A 186 27.97 -6.82 11.32
CA ASP A 186 28.04 -5.64 10.47
C ASP A 186 27.43 -4.44 11.23
N PRO A 187 28.21 -3.40 11.58
CA PRO A 187 27.72 -2.23 12.30
C PRO A 187 26.57 -1.53 11.56
N ASP A 188 26.55 -1.56 10.22
CA ASP A 188 25.48 -0.97 9.43
C ASP A 188 24.16 -1.76 9.58
N ALA A 189 24.26 -3.10 9.59
CA ALA A 189 23.11 -3.97 9.85
C ALA A 189 22.57 -3.78 11.28
N VAL A 190 23.43 -3.59 12.28
CA VAL A 190 23.01 -3.34 13.67
C VAL A 190 22.25 -2.02 13.79
N VAL A 191 22.72 -0.95 13.13
CA VAL A 191 22.02 0.35 13.11
C VAL A 191 20.64 0.21 12.43
N GLY A 192 20.56 -0.50 11.30
CA GLY A 192 19.30 -0.77 10.62
C GLY A 192 18.30 -1.54 11.50
N ARG A 193 18.75 -2.58 12.19
CA ARG A 193 17.92 -3.37 13.12
C ARG A 193 17.48 -2.57 14.34
N ALA A 194 18.36 -1.75 14.91
CA ALA A 194 18.02 -0.86 16.00
C ALA A 194 16.97 0.19 15.56
N PHE A 195 17.09 0.72 14.34
CA PHE A 195 16.09 1.60 13.76
C PHE A 195 14.74 0.90 13.60
N LEU A 196 14.71 -0.32 13.05
CA LEU A 196 13.49 -1.13 12.92
C LEU A 196 12.84 -1.45 14.27
N PHE A 197 13.64 -1.79 15.27
CA PHE A 197 13.18 -1.99 16.65
C PHE A 197 12.44 -0.76 17.17
N VAL A 198 13.04 0.43 17.03
CA VAL A 198 12.46 1.69 17.51
C VAL A 198 11.20 2.05 16.74
N VAL A 199 11.22 1.93 15.41
CA VAL A 199 10.08 2.29 14.55
C VAL A 199 8.91 1.35 14.78
N VAL A 200 9.12 0.03 14.75
CA VAL A 200 8.04 -0.96 14.90
C VAL A 200 7.58 -1.07 16.36
N GLY A 201 8.50 -1.09 17.32
CA GLY A 201 8.15 -1.07 18.75
C GLY A 201 7.41 0.21 19.14
N GLY A 202 7.89 1.37 18.67
CA GLY A 202 7.21 2.65 18.85
C GLY A 202 5.85 2.70 18.14
N GLY A 203 5.75 2.14 16.94
CA GLY A 203 4.51 1.98 16.18
C GLY A 203 3.50 1.08 16.91
N ALA A 204 3.94 -0.05 17.46
CA ALA A 204 3.11 -0.96 18.26
C ALA A 204 2.59 -0.29 19.54
N LEU A 205 3.44 0.47 20.24
CA LEU A 205 3.01 1.32 21.36
C LEU A 205 2.01 2.39 20.91
N GLY A 206 2.23 2.98 19.73
CA GLY A 206 1.30 3.92 19.11
C GLY A 206 -0.07 3.30 18.83
N ALA A 207 -0.09 2.10 18.24
CA ALA A 207 -1.31 1.35 18.01
C ALA A 207 -2.04 1.03 19.32
N ALA A 208 -1.32 0.56 20.35
CA ALA A 208 -1.88 0.31 21.68
C ALA A 208 -2.45 1.58 22.34
N TYR A 209 -1.76 2.71 22.19
CA TYR A 209 -2.22 4.01 22.69
C TYR A 209 -3.52 4.46 22.00
N VAL A 210 -3.60 4.33 20.67
CA VAL A 210 -4.79 4.70 19.91
C VAL A 210 -5.95 3.75 20.23
N VAL A 211 -5.73 2.44 20.30
CA VAL A 211 -6.80 1.47 20.58
C VAL A 211 -7.33 1.62 22.01
N SER A 212 -6.48 1.93 22.97
CA SER A 212 -6.91 2.22 24.35
C SER A 212 -7.63 3.56 24.49
N THR A 213 -7.29 4.55 23.66
CA THR A 213 -7.89 5.89 23.65
C THR A 213 -8.19 6.36 22.22
N PRO A 214 -9.25 5.81 21.59
CA PRO A 214 -9.51 6.08 20.18
C PRO A 214 -9.85 7.57 20.00
N PRO A 215 -9.11 8.30 19.14
CA PRO A 215 -9.41 9.69 18.85
C PRO A 215 -10.75 9.78 18.11
N ARG A 216 -11.51 10.82 18.42
CA ARG A 216 -12.82 11.09 17.81
C ARG A 216 -12.69 12.15 16.74
N PHE A 217 -11.87 11.89 15.71
CA PHE A 217 -11.66 12.85 14.62
C PHE A 217 -12.92 13.17 13.83
N ASP A 218 -13.92 12.28 13.86
CA ASP A 218 -15.24 12.56 13.29
C ASP A 218 -15.91 13.79 13.93
N MET A 219 -15.55 14.19 15.16
CA MET A 219 -16.06 15.44 15.78
C MET A 219 -15.50 16.71 15.13
N LEU A 220 -14.35 16.63 14.45
CA LEU A 220 -13.78 17.73 13.68
C LEU A 220 -14.42 17.84 12.30
N ALA A 221 -15.16 16.82 11.86
CA ALA A 221 -15.99 16.91 10.68
C ALA A 221 -17.04 17.99 10.94
N ARG A 222 -16.75 19.23 10.53
CA ARG A 222 -17.73 20.31 10.57
C ARG A 222 -18.94 19.85 9.77
N ALA A 223 -20.12 19.94 10.38
CA ALA A 223 -21.37 19.84 9.63
C ALA A 223 -21.25 20.79 8.44
N SER A 224 -21.33 20.24 7.23
CA SER A 224 -21.19 21.05 6.04
C SER A 224 -22.36 22.02 6.04
N ARG A 225 -22.09 23.28 6.37
CA ARG A 225 -23.07 24.33 6.10
C ARG A 225 -23.10 24.42 4.59
N SER A 226 -24.23 24.03 4.02
CA SER A 226 -24.57 24.44 2.67
C SER A 226 -24.31 25.94 2.54
N ARG A 227 -23.57 26.34 1.50
CA ARG A 227 -23.20 27.74 1.28
C ARG A 227 -23.47 28.22 -0.14
N PHE A 228 -23.55 27.32 -1.11
CA PHE A 228 -23.74 27.71 -2.51
C PHE A 228 -25.21 27.66 -2.89
N ARG A 229 -25.74 28.81 -3.33
CA ARG A 229 -27.07 28.92 -3.92
C ARG A 229 -27.14 28.13 -5.24
N LEU A 230 -28.35 27.78 -5.68
CA LEU A 230 -28.60 26.95 -6.88
C LEU A 230 -27.73 27.38 -8.08
N TRP A 231 -27.75 28.66 -8.44
CA TRP A 231 -27.02 29.19 -9.60
C TRP A 231 -25.49 29.09 -9.49
N GLU A 232 -24.93 29.22 -8.29
CA GLU A 232 -23.48 29.22 -8.05
C GLU A 232 -22.84 27.86 -8.35
N TRP A 233 -23.58 26.76 -8.15
CA TRP A 233 -23.08 25.42 -8.44
C TRP A 233 -23.65 24.84 -9.75
N THR A 234 -24.86 25.23 -10.15
CA THR A 234 -25.52 24.69 -11.36
C THR A 234 -24.82 25.15 -12.63
N ILE A 235 -24.43 26.44 -12.73
CA ILE A 235 -23.79 26.98 -13.94
C ILE A 235 -22.43 26.30 -14.20
N PRO A 236 -21.48 26.26 -13.24
CA PRO A 236 -20.19 25.62 -13.48
C PRO A 236 -20.31 24.11 -13.74
N LEU A 237 -21.24 23.44 -13.05
CA LEU A 237 -21.43 22.00 -13.22
C LEU A 237 -22.04 21.67 -14.59
N SER A 238 -22.99 22.47 -15.07
CA SER A 238 -23.58 22.32 -16.39
C SER A 238 -22.55 22.59 -17.48
N ALA A 239 -21.73 23.64 -17.35
CA ALA A 239 -20.63 23.92 -18.27
C ALA A 239 -19.64 22.75 -18.34
N LEU A 240 -19.30 22.15 -17.19
CA LEU A 240 -18.43 20.99 -17.14
C LEU A 240 -19.03 19.76 -17.83
N VAL A 241 -20.33 19.50 -17.63
CA VAL A 241 -21.06 18.43 -18.33
C VAL A 241 -21.04 18.66 -19.85
N VAL A 242 -21.23 19.89 -20.31
CA VAL A 242 -21.15 20.23 -21.75
C VAL A 242 -19.75 19.98 -22.29
N VAL A 243 -18.70 20.46 -21.61
CA VAL A 243 -17.30 20.24 -22.03
C VAL A 243 -16.98 18.74 -22.09
N PHE A 244 -17.36 17.97 -21.08
CA PHE A 244 -17.18 16.52 -21.07
C PHE A 244 -17.99 15.84 -22.17
N GLY A 245 -19.21 16.29 -22.43
CA GLY A 245 -20.06 15.78 -23.51
C GLY A 245 -19.44 16.01 -24.89
N VAL A 246 -18.93 17.22 -25.15
CA VAL A 246 -18.21 17.54 -26.39
C VAL A 246 -16.96 16.66 -26.52
N PHE A 247 -16.16 16.55 -25.46
CA PHE A 247 -14.96 15.72 -25.46
C PHE A 247 -15.26 14.24 -25.75
N VAL A 248 -16.26 13.67 -25.06
CA VAL A 248 -16.71 12.29 -25.28
C VAL A 248 -17.25 12.10 -26.68
N THR A 249 -17.97 13.09 -27.24
CA THR A 249 -18.48 13.03 -28.62
C THR A 249 -17.33 12.98 -29.62
N VAL A 250 -16.32 13.84 -29.45
CA VAL A 250 -15.11 13.81 -30.29
C VAL A 250 -14.36 12.49 -30.15
N GLN A 251 -14.24 11.94 -28.94
CA GLN A 251 -13.63 10.63 -28.76
C GLN A 251 -14.43 9.51 -29.43
N ALA A 252 -15.75 9.53 -29.30
CA ALA A 252 -16.63 8.54 -29.92
C ALA A 252 -16.49 8.57 -31.45
N THR A 253 -16.42 9.74 -32.08
CA THR A 253 -16.20 9.84 -33.53
C THR A 253 -14.83 9.32 -33.94
N THR A 254 -13.78 9.49 -33.12
CA THR A 254 -12.47 8.87 -33.41
C THR A 254 -12.44 7.37 -33.18
N LEU A 255 -13.22 6.85 -32.23
CA LEU A 255 -13.26 5.42 -31.87
C LEU A 255 -14.11 4.61 -32.87
N PHE A 256 -15.22 5.18 -33.35
CA PHE A 256 -16.15 4.55 -34.30
C PHE A 256 -15.94 5.00 -35.76
N GLY A 257 -15.17 6.07 -36.00
CA GLY A 257 -14.99 6.70 -37.32
C GLY A 257 -14.15 5.93 -38.33
N GLY A 258 -13.75 4.69 -38.04
CA GLY A 258 -13.06 3.81 -38.97
C GLY A 258 -11.63 4.25 -39.31
N GLN A 259 -10.88 3.31 -39.87
CA GLN A 259 -9.43 3.36 -40.10
C GLN A 259 -8.91 4.45 -41.07
N GLN A 260 -9.68 5.50 -41.37
CA GLN A 260 -9.33 6.54 -42.35
C GLN A 260 -8.71 7.81 -41.76
N HIS A 261 -8.63 7.97 -40.43
CA HIS A 261 -7.97 9.13 -39.80
C HIS A 261 -6.59 8.83 -39.19
N VAL A 262 -6.08 7.59 -39.28
CA VAL A 262 -4.82 7.17 -38.63
C VAL A 262 -3.65 7.00 -39.61
N LEU A 263 -3.85 7.26 -40.91
CA LEU A 263 -2.83 7.02 -41.95
C LEU A 263 -2.25 8.27 -42.61
N VAL A 264 -2.69 9.49 -42.26
CA VAL A 264 -2.33 10.70 -43.04
C VAL A 264 -1.71 11.82 -42.20
N THR A 265 -1.45 11.62 -40.91
CA THR A 265 -0.78 12.67 -40.12
C THR A 265 0.30 12.08 -39.23
N ASP A 266 1.52 12.31 -39.72
CA ASP A 266 2.77 12.52 -39.01
C ASP A 266 3.64 11.34 -38.61
N GLY A 267 4.81 11.30 -39.27
CA GLY A 267 6.05 10.73 -38.76
C GLY A 267 6.58 11.46 -37.52
N LEU A 268 5.73 11.63 -36.51
CA LEU A 268 6.09 11.98 -35.15
C LEU A 268 6.09 10.69 -34.33
N THR A 269 7.07 10.55 -33.45
CA THR A 269 7.22 9.42 -32.53
C THR A 269 5.93 9.19 -31.74
N ASN A 270 5.12 8.21 -32.17
CA ASN A 270 3.85 7.77 -31.54
C ASN A 270 3.94 7.57 -30.00
N ALA A 271 5.16 7.38 -29.47
CA ALA A 271 5.42 7.27 -28.03
C ALA A 271 5.37 8.60 -27.25
N GLU A 272 5.73 9.74 -27.86
CA GLU A 272 5.69 11.06 -27.21
C GLU A 272 4.24 11.57 -27.07
N TYR A 273 3.47 11.50 -28.16
CA TYR A 273 2.08 11.96 -28.20
C TYR A 273 1.18 11.21 -27.20
N ALA A 274 1.38 9.90 -27.08
CA ALA A 274 0.64 9.06 -26.13
C ALA A 274 1.00 9.33 -24.64
N ARG A 275 2.25 9.72 -24.35
CA ARG A 275 2.71 9.99 -22.97
C ARG A 275 2.17 11.30 -22.40
N GLN A 276 2.03 12.36 -23.21
CA GLN A 276 1.49 13.64 -22.72
C GLN A 276 -0.01 13.59 -22.43
N GLY A 277 -0.79 12.95 -23.29
CA GLY A 277 -2.25 12.90 -23.16
C GLY A 277 -2.76 12.04 -22.00
N PHE A 278 -2.01 11.02 -21.56
CA PHE A 278 -2.45 10.13 -20.48
C PHE A 278 -2.47 10.84 -19.11
N TRP A 279 -1.37 11.50 -18.75
CA TRP A 279 -1.28 12.21 -17.47
C TRP A 279 -2.30 13.34 -17.35
N GLN A 280 -2.63 13.98 -18.48
CA GLN A 280 -3.70 14.97 -18.56
C GLN A 280 -5.07 14.33 -18.27
N LEU A 281 -5.39 13.17 -18.86
CA LEU A 281 -6.65 12.46 -18.58
C LEU A 281 -6.76 11.99 -17.13
N LEU A 282 -5.66 11.48 -16.56
CA LEU A 282 -5.62 11.11 -15.15
C LEU A 282 -5.84 12.34 -14.25
N ALA A 283 -5.20 13.47 -14.57
CA ALA A 283 -5.37 14.74 -13.86
C ALA A 283 -6.82 15.25 -13.97
N VAL A 284 -7.42 15.19 -15.16
CA VAL A 284 -8.83 15.54 -15.38
C VAL A 284 -9.75 14.67 -14.53
N THR A 285 -9.52 13.36 -14.50
CA THR A 285 -10.28 12.39 -13.69
C THR A 285 -10.20 12.73 -12.20
N GLY A 286 -9.00 12.99 -11.68
CA GLY A 286 -8.78 13.40 -10.30
C GLY A 286 -9.40 14.77 -9.98
N LEU A 287 -9.28 15.74 -10.89
CA LEU A 287 -9.86 17.07 -10.75
C LEU A 287 -11.40 17.00 -10.71
N THR A 288 -12.00 16.17 -11.56
CA THR A 288 -13.45 15.95 -11.56
C THR A 288 -13.93 15.38 -10.23
N LEU A 289 -13.23 14.40 -9.65
CA LEU A 289 -13.56 13.91 -8.30
C LEU A 289 -13.43 15.00 -7.23
N ALA A 290 -12.43 15.87 -7.34
CA ALA A 290 -12.28 17.01 -6.43
C ALA A 290 -13.45 18.00 -6.57
N VAL A 291 -13.86 18.33 -7.80
CA VAL A 291 -15.04 19.16 -8.08
C VAL A 291 -16.30 18.51 -7.50
N LEU A 292 -16.54 17.23 -7.79
CA LEU A 292 -17.67 16.46 -7.25
C LEU A 292 -17.68 16.50 -5.72
N ALA A 293 -16.52 16.31 -5.07
CA ALA A 293 -16.40 16.35 -3.62
C ALA A 293 -16.72 17.73 -3.03
N VAL A 294 -16.34 18.82 -3.71
CA VAL A 294 -16.67 20.19 -3.29
C VAL A 294 -18.15 20.48 -3.44
N ILE A 295 -18.74 20.14 -4.60
CA ILE A 295 -20.14 20.40 -4.93
C ILE A 295 -21.05 19.60 -3.99
N VAL A 296 -20.82 18.30 -3.83
CA VAL A 296 -21.62 17.44 -2.93
C VAL A 296 -21.61 17.94 -1.49
N ARG A 297 -20.49 18.53 -1.04
CA ARG A 297 -20.39 19.09 0.32
C ARG A 297 -21.07 20.45 0.43
N LYS A 298 -20.93 21.35 -0.54
CA LYS A 298 -21.29 22.77 -0.38
C LYS A 298 -22.62 23.20 -1.05
N ALA A 299 -23.18 22.39 -1.95
CA ALA A 299 -24.42 22.72 -2.65
C ALA A 299 -25.63 22.73 -1.70
N ALA A 300 -26.41 23.82 -1.76
CA ALA A 300 -27.69 23.92 -1.07
C ALA A 300 -28.75 23.01 -1.70
N ARG A 301 -29.58 22.43 -0.83
CA ARG A 301 -30.72 21.58 -1.19
C ARG A 301 -31.94 22.14 -0.48
N GLU A 302 -32.41 23.28 -0.95
CA GLU A 302 -33.54 23.99 -0.33
C GLU A 302 -34.87 23.42 -0.84
N THR A 303 -34.89 22.97 -2.10
CA THR A 303 -36.07 22.34 -2.71
C THR A 303 -35.82 20.90 -3.21
N THR A 304 -36.92 20.17 -3.44
CA THR A 304 -36.87 18.86 -4.11
C THR A 304 -36.33 18.96 -5.53
N ALA A 305 -36.66 20.06 -6.24
CA ALA A 305 -36.15 20.35 -7.58
C ALA A 305 -34.62 20.52 -7.58
N ASP A 306 -34.04 21.27 -6.64
CA ASP A 306 -32.59 21.46 -6.52
C ASP A 306 -31.87 20.11 -6.35
N SER A 307 -32.48 19.21 -5.56
CA SER A 307 -31.95 17.87 -5.32
C SER A 307 -32.00 17.00 -6.57
N VAL A 308 -33.03 17.15 -7.42
CA VAL A 308 -33.12 16.42 -8.70
C VAL A 308 -32.11 16.98 -9.70
N VAL A 309 -32.02 18.29 -9.86
CA VAL A 309 -31.03 18.93 -10.75
C VAL A 309 -29.61 18.51 -10.39
N LEU A 310 -29.29 18.53 -9.09
CA LEU A 310 -27.99 18.10 -8.60
C LEU A 310 -27.73 16.62 -8.94
N ARG A 311 -28.71 15.73 -8.75
CA ARG A 311 -28.57 14.31 -9.09
C ARG A 311 -28.34 14.09 -10.58
N VAL A 312 -29.10 14.77 -11.44
CA VAL A 312 -28.99 14.64 -12.90
C VAL A 312 -27.61 15.12 -13.34
N LEU A 313 -27.18 16.30 -12.90
CA LEU A 313 -25.89 16.86 -13.31
C LEU A 313 -24.70 16.07 -12.76
N LEU A 314 -24.73 15.66 -11.48
CA LEU A 314 -23.67 14.81 -10.91
C LEU A 314 -23.65 13.44 -11.57
N GLY A 315 -24.82 12.84 -11.81
CA GLY A 315 -24.96 11.55 -12.49
C GLY A 315 -24.43 11.61 -13.92
N ALA A 316 -24.81 12.64 -14.68
CA ALA A 316 -24.31 12.88 -16.03
C ALA A 316 -22.79 13.07 -16.04
N LEU A 317 -22.24 13.89 -15.13
CA LEU A 317 -20.80 14.10 -15.03
C LEU A 317 -20.06 12.80 -14.66
N CYS A 318 -20.59 12.00 -13.72
CA CYS A 318 -20.01 10.70 -13.37
C CYS A 318 -20.07 9.72 -14.57
N ALA A 319 -21.19 9.66 -15.29
CA ALA A 319 -21.33 8.80 -16.47
C ALA A 319 -20.34 9.20 -17.58
N LEU A 320 -20.25 10.49 -17.91
CA LEU A 320 -19.27 11.00 -18.86
C LEU A 320 -17.82 10.73 -18.40
N SER A 321 -17.53 10.89 -17.11
CA SER A 321 -16.20 10.57 -16.57
C SER A 321 -15.86 9.08 -16.71
N LEU A 322 -16.84 8.18 -16.52
CA LEU A 322 -16.64 6.74 -16.74
C LEU A 322 -16.35 6.42 -18.21
N VAL A 323 -16.99 7.12 -19.15
CA VAL A 323 -16.67 6.96 -20.58
C VAL A 323 -15.23 7.41 -20.87
N VAL A 324 -14.78 8.52 -20.27
CA VAL A 324 -13.39 8.98 -20.39
C VAL A 324 -12.41 7.95 -19.81
N VAL A 325 -12.70 7.38 -18.63
CA VAL A 325 -11.90 6.31 -18.02
C VAL A 325 -11.87 5.07 -18.93
N ALA A 326 -13.00 4.64 -19.49
CA ALA A 326 -13.05 3.50 -20.40
C ALA A 326 -12.22 3.74 -21.67
N SER A 327 -12.27 4.95 -22.22
CA SER A 327 -11.47 5.37 -23.37
C SER A 327 -9.97 5.38 -23.07
N ALA A 328 -9.57 5.89 -21.90
CA ALA A 328 -8.18 5.89 -21.47
C ALA A 328 -7.64 4.47 -21.26
N LEU A 329 -8.41 3.58 -20.62
CA LEU A 329 -8.07 2.16 -20.47
C LEU A 329 -7.93 1.46 -21.83
N HIS A 330 -8.84 1.73 -22.76
CA HIS A 330 -8.76 1.18 -24.11
C HIS A 330 -7.49 1.63 -24.83
N ARG A 331 -7.18 2.94 -24.81
CA ARG A 331 -5.96 3.50 -25.40
C ARG A 331 -4.71 2.92 -24.75
N MET A 332 -4.72 2.73 -23.44
CA MET A 332 -3.63 2.11 -22.71
C MET A 332 -3.39 0.67 -23.16
N SER A 333 -4.47 -0.11 -23.34
CA SER A 333 -4.38 -1.49 -23.81
C SER A 333 -3.81 -1.60 -25.23
N LEU A 334 -4.14 -0.66 -26.13
CA LEU A 334 -3.55 -0.60 -27.47
C LEU A 334 -2.05 -0.27 -27.40
N TYR A 335 -1.68 0.64 -26.51
CA TYR A 335 -0.28 1.03 -26.30
C TYR A 335 0.56 -0.13 -25.76
N GLU A 336 0.03 -0.89 -24.80
CA GLU A 336 0.69 -2.09 -24.26
C GLU A 336 0.89 -3.17 -25.33
N LYS A 337 -0.10 -3.40 -26.19
CA LYS A 337 0.03 -4.33 -27.32
C LYS A 337 1.12 -3.90 -28.30
N GLN A 338 1.22 -2.60 -28.58
CA GLN A 338 2.20 -2.08 -29.54
C GLN A 338 3.63 -2.00 -28.95
N TYR A 339 3.78 -1.52 -27.72
CA TYR A 339 5.08 -1.17 -27.11
C TYR A 339 5.50 -2.09 -25.95
N GLY A 340 4.75 -3.16 -25.68
CA GLY A 340 5.01 -4.08 -24.57
C GLY A 340 4.37 -3.63 -23.25
N TYR A 341 4.36 -4.52 -22.27
CA TYR A 341 3.80 -4.25 -20.94
C TYR A 341 4.89 -3.75 -20.00
N THR A 342 4.57 -2.80 -19.13
CA THR A 342 5.50 -2.34 -18.08
C THR A 342 4.81 -2.10 -16.75
N THR A 343 5.60 -2.06 -15.67
CA THR A 343 5.13 -1.89 -14.28
C THR A 343 4.38 -0.57 -14.10
N LEU A 344 4.90 0.52 -14.66
CA LEU A 344 4.25 1.82 -14.58
C LEU A 344 2.90 1.82 -15.29
N ARG A 345 2.81 1.18 -16.47
CA ARG A 345 1.59 1.09 -17.27
C ARG A 345 0.50 0.30 -16.55
N LEU A 346 0.87 -0.83 -15.95
CA LEU A 346 -0.04 -1.65 -15.15
C LEU A 346 -0.49 -0.94 -13.86
N PHE A 347 0.44 -0.29 -13.16
CA PHE A 347 0.13 0.48 -11.94
C PHE A 347 -0.88 1.59 -12.22
N VAL A 348 -0.63 2.35 -13.29
CA VAL A 348 -1.51 3.40 -13.77
C VAL A 348 -2.90 2.86 -14.13
N THR A 349 -2.97 1.73 -14.84
CA THR A 349 -4.23 1.05 -15.18
C THR A 349 -5.00 0.65 -13.91
N ALA A 350 -4.33 0.14 -12.88
CA ALA A 350 -4.96 -0.20 -11.61
C ALA A 350 -5.50 1.02 -10.86
N VAL A 351 -4.76 2.15 -10.87
CA VAL A 351 -5.21 3.42 -10.30
C VAL A 351 -6.43 3.95 -11.05
N GLU A 352 -6.41 3.90 -12.38
CA GLU A 352 -7.52 4.34 -13.22
C GLU A 352 -8.78 3.51 -13.01
N LEU A 353 -8.65 2.18 -12.90
CA LEU A 353 -9.75 1.30 -12.51
C LEU A 353 -10.29 1.64 -11.12
N LEU A 354 -9.41 1.92 -10.15
CA LEU A 354 -9.83 2.35 -8.81
C LEU A 354 -10.61 3.68 -8.87
N LEU A 355 -10.18 4.66 -9.69
CA LEU A 355 -10.91 5.91 -9.89
C LEU A 355 -12.28 5.65 -10.53
N GLY A 356 -12.36 4.77 -11.53
CA GLY A 356 -13.62 4.31 -12.11
C GLY A 356 -14.57 3.72 -11.06
N VAL A 357 -14.06 2.84 -10.19
CA VAL A 357 -14.83 2.31 -9.05
C VAL A 357 -15.31 3.45 -8.15
N VAL A 358 -14.47 4.44 -7.84
CA VAL A 358 -14.87 5.60 -7.03
C VAL A 358 -16.02 6.39 -7.68
N PHE A 359 -16.00 6.62 -9.01
CA PHE A 359 -17.14 7.23 -9.71
C PHE A 359 -18.42 6.42 -9.57
N VAL A 360 -18.34 5.11 -9.72
CA VAL A 360 -19.50 4.21 -9.52
C VAL A 360 -20.02 4.33 -8.08
N LEU A 361 -19.15 4.32 -7.08
CA LEU A 361 -19.56 4.48 -5.68
C LEU A 361 -20.19 5.86 -5.42
N VAL A 362 -19.64 6.93 -6.00
CA VAL A 362 -20.21 8.29 -5.93
C VAL A 362 -21.59 8.34 -6.58
N MET A 363 -21.77 7.70 -7.73
CA MET A 363 -23.05 7.59 -8.42
C MET A 363 -24.08 6.84 -7.57
N ILE A 364 -23.71 5.70 -6.98
CA ILE A 364 -24.59 4.93 -6.07
C ILE A 364 -24.94 5.77 -4.83
N ALA A 365 -23.98 6.49 -4.24
CA ALA A 365 -24.25 7.40 -3.12
C ALA A 365 -25.20 8.54 -3.52
N GLY A 366 -25.09 9.03 -4.77
CA GLY A 366 -25.98 10.02 -5.36
C GLY A 366 -27.40 9.47 -5.61
N ILE A 367 -27.57 8.19 -5.94
CA ILE A 367 -28.89 7.56 -6.12
C ILE A 367 -29.54 7.25 -4.76
N THR A 368 -28.76 6.67 -3.84
CA THR A 368 -29.24 6.20 -2.52
C THR A 368 -29.46 7.31 -1.50
N MET A 369 -29.11 8.56 -1.82
CA MET A 369 -29.16 9.72 -0.91
C MET A 369 -28.39 9.54 0.40
N SER A 370 -27.49 8.56 0.47
CA SER A 370 -26.70 8.25 1.66
C SER A 370 -25.22 8.26 1.28
N GLY A 371 -24.46 9.19 1.86
CA GLY A 371 -23.02 9.32 1.63
C GLY A 371 -22.16 8.88 2.83
N SER A 372 -22.77 8.36 3.90
CA SER A 372 -22.05 8.05 5.14
C SER A 372 -21.17 6.80 5.05
N TRP A 373 -21.48 5.89 4.12
CA TRP A 373 -20.73 4.66 3.85
C TRP A 373 -19.59 4.87 2.84
N LEU A 374 -19.66 5.94 2.02
CA LEU A 374 -18.75 6.19 0.90
C LEU A 374 -17.27 6.22 1.30
N PRO A 375 -16.83 6.92 2.38
CA PRO A 375 -15.41 6.93 2.76
C PRO A 375 -14.86 5.53 3.04
N ARG A 376 -15.69 4.65 3.63
CA ARG A 376 -15.30 3.28 3.95
C ARG A 376 -15.25 2.41 2.72
N ALA A 377 -16.23 2.53 1.82
CA ALA A 377 -16.22 1.79 0.57
C ALA A 377 -15.02 2.16 -0.31
N VAL A 378 -14.65 3.44 -0.37
CA VAL A 378 -13.44 3.88 -1.08
C VAL A 378 -12.16 3.33 -0.41
N GLY A 379 -12.10 3.29 0.92
CA GLY A 379 -11.00 2.63 1.63
C GLY A 379 -10.91 1.13 1.33
N VAL A 380 -12.06 0.43 1.31
CA VAL A 380 -12.14 -0.99 0.97
C VAL A 380 -11.74 -1.25 -0.48
N SER A 381 -12.18 -0.42 -1.43
CA SER A 381 -11.80 -0.56 -2.84
C SER A 381 -10.30 -0.33 -3.04
N ALA A 382 -9.68 0.59 -2.30
CA ALA A 382 -8.22 0.79 -2.34
C ALA A 382 -7.46 -0.44 -1.81
N VAL A 383 -7.88 -1.02 -0.69
CA VAL A 383 -7.29 -2.27 -0.17
C VAL A 383 -7.49 -3.41 -1.16
N ALA A 384 -8.69 -3.55 -1.71
CA ALA A 384 -9.02 -4.56 -2.70
C ALA A 384 -8.19 -4.40 -3.98
N ALA A 385 -7.90 -3.17 -4.42
CA ALA A 385 -7.04 -2.92 -5.57
C ALA A 385 -5.60 -3.38 -5.34
N VAL A 386 -5.02 -3.07 -4.16
CA VAL A 386 -3.64 -3.49 -3.81
C VAL A 386 -3.56 -5.02 -3.66
N LEU A 387 -4.53 -5.64 -2.99
CA LEU A 387 -4.59 -7.10 -2.89
C LEU A 387 -4.87 -7.75 -4.24
N GLY A 388 -5.69 -7.14 -5.09
CA GLY A 388 -5.96 -7.58 -6.45
C GLY A 388 -4.70 -7.57 -7.31
N LEU A 389 -3.88 -6.53 -7.22
CA LEU A 389 -2.55 -6.50 -7.84
C LEU A 389 -1.67 -7.64 -7.31
N ALA A 390 -1.67 -7.88 -6.00
CA ALA A 390 -0.92 -9.00 -5.43
C ALA A 390 -1.42 -10.38 -5.90
N VAL A 391 -2.72 -10.56 -6.11
CA VAL A 391 -3.27 -11.80 -6.67
C VAL A 391 -2.89 -11.94 -8.14
N LEU A 392 -3.00 -10.86 -8.93
CA LEU A 392 -2.67 -10.84 -10.36
C LEU A 392 -1.21 -11.23 -10.64
N ASN A 393 -0.30 -10.96 -9.69
CA ASN A 393 1.14 -11.08 -9.85
C ASN A 393 1.66 -10.20 -11.01
N PRO A 394 1.89 -8.91 -10.77
CA PRO A 394 2.07 -7.93 -11.83
C PRO A 394 3.32 -8.22 -12.68
N ASP A 395 4.42 -8.63 -12.06
CA ASP A 395 5.67 -8.89 -12.77
C ASP A 395 5.58 -10.14 -13.65
N ALA A 396 4.89 -11.20 -13.18
CA ALA A 396 4.59 -12.37 -14.01
C ALA A 396 3.62 -12.03 -15.15
N TYR A 397 2.57 -11.25 -14.87
CA TYR A 397 1.63 -10.78 -15.89
C TYR A 397 2.34 -10.00 -17.00
N ILE A 398 3.24 -9.09 -16.62
CA ILE A 398 4.05 -8.30 -17.54
C ILE A 398 4.98 -9.20 -18.36
N ALA A 399 5.70 -10.12 -17.70
CA ALA A 399 6.61 -11.04 -18.37
C ALA A 399 5.87 -11.88 -19.41
N ARG A 400 4.78 -12.54 -19.00
CA ARG A 400 3.97 -13.39 -19.89
C ARG A 400 3.51 -12.66 -21.15
N HIS A 401 2.91 -11.48 -21.02
CA HIS A 401 2.40 -10.74 -22.18
C HIS A 401 3.53 -10.21 -23.08
N ASN A 402 4.70 -9.89 -22.54
CA ASN A 402 5.85 -9.51 -23.35
C ASN A 402 6.46 -10.70 -24.09
N VAL A 403 6.46 -11.90 -23.49
CA VAL A 403 6.87 -13.15 -24.15
C VAL A 403 5.88 -13.51 -25.27
N GLU A 404 4.57 -13.50 -25.01
CA GLU A 404 3.54 -13.74 -26.03
C GLU A 404 3.65 -12.72 -27.20
N ARG A 405 3.94 -11.45 -26.90
CA ARG A 405 4.17 -10.42 -27.93
C ARG A 405 5.47 -10.67 -28.71
N PHE A 406 6.51 -11.21 -28.07
CA PHE A 406 7.76 -11.52 -28.73
C PHE A 406 7.58 -12.62 -29.78
N GLU A 407 6.77 -13.64 -29.51
CA GLU A 407 6.43 -14.68 -30.50
C GLU A 407 5.76 -14.11 -31.76
N GLN A 408 4.96 -13.06 -31.60
CA GLN A 408 4.24 -12.44 -32.72
C GLN A 408 5.07 -11.39 -33.47
N THR A 409 5.92 -10.64 -32.77
CA THR A 409 6.59 -9.44 -33.32
C THR A 409 8.10 -9.57 -33.47
N GLY A 410 8.71 -10.55 -32.81
CA GLY A 410 10.17 -10.71 -32.68
C GLY A 410 10.87 -9.63 -31.86
N ARG A 411 10.14 -8.67 -31.25
CA ARG A 411 10.71 -7.53 -30.52
C ARG A 411 10.54 -7.67 -29.02
N ILE A 412 11.62 -7.61 -28.25
CA ILE A 412 11.59 -7.73 -26.78
C ILE A 412 12.65 -6.84 -26.13
N ASP A 413 12.27 -6.17 -25.04
CA ASP A 413 13.19 -5.37 -24.23
C ASP A 413 13.70 -6.19 -23.04
N VAL A 414 14.81 -6.91 -23.26
CA VAL A 414 15.40 -7.78 -22.23
C VAL A 414 15.96 -6.97 -21.05
N ALA A 415 16.47 -5.76 -21.31
CA ALA A 415 17.01 -4.91 -20.25
C ALA A 415 15.90 -4.53 -19.25
N TYR A 416 14.70 -4.24 -19.77
CA TYR A 416 13.52 -4.05 -18.93
C TYR A 416 13.11 -5.35 -18.22
N LEU A 417 13.00 -6.48 -18.92
CA LEU A 417 12.57 -7.74 -18.30
C LEU A 417 13.50 -8.23 -17.18
N ARG A 418 14.81 -7.95 -17.28
CA ARG A 418 15.79 -8.24 -16.23
C ARG A 418 15.56 -7.43 -14.95
N SER A 419 14.89 -6.28 -15.04
CA SER A 419 14.55 -5.44 -13.88
C SER A 419 13.32 -5.93 -13.11
N LEU A 420 12.57 -6.89 -13.67
CA LEU A 420 11.43 -7.50 -12.99
C LEU A 420 11.89 -8.36 -11.81
N SER A 421 11.01 -8.52 -10.82
CA SER A 421 11.32 -9.36 -9.66
C SER A 421 11.36 -10.86 -9.99
N ALA A 422 11.75 -11.68 -9.01
CA ALA A 422 11.78 -13.14 -9.14
C ALA A 422 10.42 -13.76 -9.53
N ASP A 423 9.31 -13.06 -9.30
CA ASP A 423 7.98 -13.49 -9.71
C ASP A 423 7.85 -13.72 -11.22
N ALA A 424 8.65 -13.03 -12.04
CA ALA A 424 8.65 -13.17 -13.50
C ALA A 424 9.37 -14.43 -14.01
N ALA A 425 10.14 -15.12 -13.15
CA ALA A 425 11.12 -16.11 -13.60
C ALA A 425 10.51 -17.26 -14.41
N ARG A 426 9.34 -17.75 -14.00
CA ARG A 426 8.65 -18.85 -14.70
C ARG A 426 8.24 -18.48 -16.13
N GLU A 427 7.78 -17.26 -16.32
CA GLU A 427 7.30 -16.80 -17.64
C GLU A 427 8.49 -16.49 -18.56
N LEU A 428 9.58 -15.97 -18.01
CA LEU A 428 10.82 -15.69 -18.75
C LEU A 428 11.58 -16.94 -19.19
N ASP A 429 11.33 -18.08 -18.54
CA ASP A 429 11.92 -19.37 -18.90
C ASP A 429 11.48 -19.88 -20.28
N GLY A 430 10.33 -19.42 -20.77
CA GLY A 430 9.82 -19.76 -22.10
C GLY A 430 10.53 -19.05 -23.27
N LEU A 431 11.45 -18.12 -22.99
CA LEU A 431 12.18 -17.41 -24.04
C LEU A 431 13.24 -18.31 -24.72
N PRO A 432 13.47 -18.18 -26.03
CA PRO A 432 14.58 -18.83 -26.68
C PRO A 432 15.91 -18.19 -26.28
N GLU A 433 16.99 -18.96 -26.35
CA GLU A 433 18.33 -18.41 -26.19
C GLU A 433 18.69 -17.49 -27.38
N PRO A 434 19.40 -16.36 -27.15
CA PRO A 434 20.09 -15.92 -25.92
C PRO A 434 19.26 -15.03 -24.98
N TYR A 435 17.98 -14.76 -25.31
CA TYR A 435 17.15 -13.80 -24.56
C TYR A 435 16.88 -14.26 -23.13
N ARG A 436 16.68 -15.57 -22.95
CA ARG A 436 16.47 -16.22 -21.66
C ARG A 436 17.65 -16.03 -20.70
N HIS A 437 18.88 -16.38 -21.10
CA HIS A 437 20.07 -16.15 -20.28
C HIS A 437 20.22 -14.69 -19.83
N CYS A 438 19.91 -13.74 -20.72
CA CYS A 438 20.02 -12.32 -20.42
C CYS A 438 18.89 -11.78 -19.53
N ALA A 439 17.68 -12.33 -19.63
CA ALA A 439 16.53 -11.93 -18.82
C ALA A 439 16.62 -12.50 -17.38
N LEU A 440 16.97 -13.78 -17.27
CA LEU A 440 17.08 -14.48 -15.98
C LEU A 440 18.45 -14.30 -15.29
N GLY A 441 19.43 -13.76 -16.02
CA GLY A 441 20.81 -13.60 -15.56
C GLY A 441 20.97 -12.70 -14.32
N GLY A 442 21.40 -13.32 -13.23
CA GLY A 442 21.73 -12.68 -11.95
C GLY A 442 22.21 -13.74 -10.95
N SER A 443 22.96 -13.32 -9.92
CA SER A 443 23.44 -14.26 -8.89
C SER A 443 22.28 -14.80 -8.04
N SER A 444 22.33 -16.09 -7.71
CA SER A 444 21.59 -16.63 -6.57
C SER A 444 22.09 -15.88 -5.34
N THR A 445 21.22 -15.09 -4.71
CA THR A 445 21.55 -14.54 -3.39
C THR A 445 21.24 -15.61 -2.37
N GLU A 446 22.08 -15.81 -1.37
CA GLU A 446 21.69 -16.56 -0.17
C GLU A 446 20.68 -15.73 0.63
N TRP A 447 19.64 -16.37 1.15
CA TRP A 447 18.60 -15.73 1.94
C TRP A 447 18.35 -16.52 3.22
N SER A 448 18.11 -15.78 4.31
CA SER A 448 17.79 -16.38 5.59
C SER A 448 16.37 -16.96 5.61
N TRP A 449 16.08 -17.88 6.52
CA TRP A 449 14.77 -18.55 6.60
C TRP A 449 13.58 -17.56 6.74
N TYR A 450 13.79 -16.41 7.39
CA TYR A 450 12.76 -15.38 7.58
C TYR A 450 12.53 -14.49 6.34
N GLU A 451 13.46 -14.53 5.37
CA GLU A 451 13.36 -13.88 4.07
C GLU A 451 12.75 -14.81 3.01
N TRP A 452 12.18 -15.95 3.45
CA TRP A 452 11.51 -16.86 2.55
C TRP A 452 10.35 -16.17 1.83
N ASN A 453 10.36 -16.27 0.51
CA ASN A 453 9.39 -15.69 -0.40
C ASN A 453 9.07 -16.68 -1.53
N LEU A 454 7.79 -16.85 -1.85
CA LEU A 454 7.35 -17.80 -2.88
C LEU A 454 7.93 -17.50 -4.28
N GLY A 455 8.06 -16.22 -4.65
CA GLY A 455 8.63 -15.79 -5.93
C GLY A 455 10.11 -16.18 -6.05
N ASN A 456 10.91 -15.91 -5.01
CA ASN A 456 12.33 -16.29 -4.96
C ASN A 456 12.49 -17.82 -5.02
N ALA A 457 11.72 -18.56 -4.23
CA ALA A 457 11.73 -20.03 -4.27
C ALA A 457 11.32 -20.60 -5.63
N THR A 458 10.42 -19.92 -6.36
CA THR A 458 10.02 -20.30 -7.71
C THR A 458 11.15 -20.07 -8.71
N LYS A 459 11.83 -18.91 -8.64
CA LYS A 459 12.99 -18.61 -9.48
C LYS A 459 14.11 -19.64 -9.28
N GLU A 460 14.41 -20.01 -8.04
CA GLU A 460 15.43 -21.03 -7.77
C GLU A 460 15.09 -22.39 -8.36
N ARG A 461 13.84 -22.82 -8.29
CA ARG A 461 13.40 -24.08 -8.92
C ARG A 461 13.58 -24.06 -10.43
N VAL A 462 13.26 -22.93 -11.08
CA VAL A 462 13.46 -22.75 -12.52
C VAL A 462 14.95 -22.84 -12.87
N LEU A 463 15.80 -22.13 -12.12
CA LEU A 463 17.25 -22.14 -12.34
C LEU A 463 17.90 -23.50 -12.02
N ALA A 464 17.37 -24.24 -11.05
CA ALA A 464 17.85 -25.59 -10.72
C ALA A 464 17.51 -26.62 -11.80
N GLN A 465 16.37 -26.45 -12.49
CA GLN A 465 15.98 -27.31 -13.61
C GLN A 465 16.72 -26.98 -14.90
N SER A 466 17.01 -25.70 -15.14
CA SER A 466 17.68 -25.24 -16.35
C SER A 466 18.60 -24.07 -16.02
N PRO A 467 19.88 -24.36 -15.69
CA PRO A 467 20.85 -23.33 -15.32
C PRO A 467 21.02 -22.31 -16.45
N VAL A 468 21.17 -21.04 -16.07
CA VAL A 468 21.44 -19.95 -17.03
C VAL A 468 22.92 -19.60 -17.04
N GLY A 469 23.49 -19.45 -18.23
CA GLY A 469 24.87 -19.00 -18.41
C GLY A 469 25.01 -17.47 -18.30
N ALA A 470 26.23 -16.98 -18.58
CA ALA A 470 26.45 -15.55 -18.74
C ALA A 470 25.65 -15.01 -19.95
N CYS A 471 25.07 -13.82 -19.81
CA CYS A 471 24.43 -13.13 -20.92
C CYS A 471 25.48 -12.84 -22.01
N GLY A 472 25.37 -13.52 -23.16
CA GLY A 472 26.19 -13.29 -24.34
C GLY A 472 25.81 -12.00 -25.08
N GLN A 473 26.54 -11.65 -26.14
CA GLN A 473 26.18 -10.50 -26.98
C GLN A 473 24.81 -10.72 -27.63
N MET A 474 23.84 -9.86 -27.30
CA MET A 474 22.54 -9.84 -27.98
C MET A 474 22.73 -9.46 -29.45
N PRO A 475 21.96 -10.05 -30.38
CA PRO A 475 21.97 -9.62 -31.77
C PRO A 475 21.65 -8.13 -31.86
N THR A 476 22.61 -7.34 -32.31
CA THR A 476 22.49 -5.90 -32.52
C THR A 476 21.51 -5.63 -33.65
N GLY A 477 20.22 -5.47 -33.35
CA GLY A 477 19.23 -5.20 -34.40
C GLY A 477 17.81 -4.84 -33.97
N LEU A 478 17.42 -4.99 -32.70
CA LEU A 478 16.03 -4.77 -32.30
C LEU A 478 15.97 -4.03 -30.96
N ARG A 479 16.25 -2.72 -30.99
CA ARG A 479 15.86 -1.79 -29.92
C ARG A 479 14.45 -1.27 -30.17
#